data_AF-A0A9N9LAU2-F1
#
_entry.id   AF-A0A9N9LAU2-F1
#
_cell.length_a   1.000
_cell.length_b   1.000
_cell.length_c   1.000
_cell.angle_alpha   90.00
_cell.angle_beta   90.00
_cell.angle_gamma   90.00
#
_symmetry.space_group_name_H-M   'P 1'
#
loop_
_entity.id
_entity.type
_entity.pdbx_description
1 polymer ?
#
loop_
_entity_poly.entity_id
_entity_poly.type
_entity_poly.pdbx_seq_one_letter_code
_entity_poly.pdbx_strand_id
1 'polypeptide(L)'
;MEALYDRMASGISENISSTDKALAKTLLECVSSSLRVLTVAELSQAVDKDTLEILDFQRSIATLFGGFVVIDNSGNVAMIHRTAREYLLGGDRPFNISREAANERLFLSCIRCLMAVGLRTEVNRNERPIFLEYSSYYFHYY
;
A
#
# COMPACT_ATOMS: atom_id res chain seq x y z
N MET A 1 11.52 17.56 12.60
CA MET A 1 11.29 16.17 12.12
C MET A 1 11.15 16.13 10.60
N GLU A 2 10.58 17.16 9.97
CA GLU A 2 10.40 17.24 8.51
C GLU A 2 11.70 17.12 7.69
N ALA A 3 12.78 17.80 8.08
CA ALA A 3 14.07 17.72 7.36
C ALA A 3 14.69 16.29 7.30
N LEU A 4 14.34 15.40 8.23
CA LEU A 4 14.75 13.99 8.17
C LEU A 4 13.92 13.23 7.13
N TYR A 5 12.62 13.49 7.07
CA TYR A 5 11.73 12.91 6.07
C TYR A 5 12.01 13.47 4.67
N ASP A 6 12.38 14.75 4.54
CA ASP A 6 12.82 15.33 3.26
C ASP A 6 14.05 14.57 2.74
N ARG A 7 15.05 14.32 3.60
CA ARG A 7 16.24 13.53 3.24
C ARG A 7 15.92 12.09 2.86
N MET A 8 15.01 11.43 3.59
CA MET A 8 14.56 10.07 3.24
C MET A 8 13.83 10.06 1.89
N ALA A 9 12.93 11.02 1.66
CA ALA A 9 12.19 11.15 0.42
C ALA A 9 13.09 11.46 -0.79
N SER A 10 14.09 12.34 -0.63
CA SER A 10 15.09 12.62 -1.65
C SER A 10 15.94 11.38 -1.95
N GLY A 11 16.38 10.64 -0.93
CA GLY A 11 17.14 9.40 -1.10
C GLY A 11 16.37 8.34 -1.89
N ILE A 12 15.06 8.21 -1.66
CA ILE A 12 14.18 7.33 -2.44
C ILE A 12 14.07 7.81 -3.88
N SER A 13 13.85 9.12 -4.08
CA SER A 13 13.62 9.67 -5.43
C SER A 13 14.87 9.66 -6.32
N GLU A 14 16.07 9.65 -5.77
CA GLU A 14 17.33 9.65 -6.54
C GLU A 14 17.82 8.25 -6.90
N ASN A 15 17.45 7.23 -6.11
CA ASN A 15 17.98 5.86 -6.26
C ASN A 15 17.04 4.90 -7.00
N ILE A 16 15.84 5.33 -7.37
CA ILE A 16 14.77 4.43 -7.85
C ILE A 16 14.30 4.85 -9.26
N SER A 17 14.07 3.86 -10.12
CA SER A 17 13.54 4.07 -11.49
C SER A 17 12.16 4.73 -11.47
N SER A 18 11.77 5.41 -12.55
CA SER A 18 10.48 6.11 -12.64
C SER A 18 9.28 5.17 -12.44
N THR A 19 9.35 3.94 -12.97
CA THR A 19 8.34 2.88 -12.77
C THR A 19 8.22 2.49 -11.30
N ASP A 20 9.35 2.29 -10.65
CA ASP A 20 9.42 1.89 -9.25
C ASP A 20 8.97 3.01 -8.31
N LYS A 21 9.21 4.27 -8.68
CA LYS A 21 8.68 5.45 -7.97
C LYS A 21 7.16 5.50 -8.03
N ALA A 22 6.56 5.20 -9.18
CA ALA A 22 5.10 5.13 -9.32
C ALA A 22 4.51 3.99 -8.49
N LEU A 23 5.18 2.84 -8.44
CA LEU A 23 4.80 1.72 -7.60
C LEU A 23 4.92 2.04 -6.10
N ALA A 24 6.04 2.65 -5.67
CA ALA A 24 6.26 3.08 -4.30
C ALA A 24 5.17 4.07 -3.86
N LYS A 25 4.84 5.05 -4.71
CA LYS A 25 3.76 6.00 -4.43
C LYS A 25 2.42 5.28 -4.27
N THR A 26 2.10 4.38 -5.20
CA THR A 26 0.86 3.58 -5.16
C THR A 26 0.73 2.75 -3.89
N LEU A 27 1.83 2.12 -3.46
CA LEU A 27 1.84 1.31 -2.25
C LEU A 27 1.76 2.17 -0.98
N LEU A 28 2.45 3.33 -0.94
CA LEU A 28 2.34 4.27 0.18
C LEU A 28 0.93 4.87 0.27
N GLU A 29 0.29 5.14 -0.86
CA GLU A 29 -1.12 5.54 -0.92
C GLU A 29 -1.99 4.52 -0.20
N CYS A 30 -1.88 3.24 -0.56
CA CYS A 30 -2.64 2.18 0.09
C CYS A 30 -2.33 2.04 1.59
N VAL A 31 -1.05 2.05 1.99
CA VAL A 31 -0.65 1.92 3.40
C VAL A 31 -1.11 3.12 4.21
N SER A 32 -1.00 4.33 3.66
CA SER A 32 -1.37 5.57 4.36
C SER A 32 -2.88 5.80 4.44
N SER A 33 -3.67 5.33 3.47
CA SER A 33 -5.13 5.42 3.50
C SER A 33 -5.79 4.23 4.20
N SER A 34 -5.08 3.13 4.42
CA SER A 34 -5.63 1.94 5.09
C SER A 34 -6.17 2.24 6.51
N LEU A 35 -7.30 1.63 6.84
CA LEU A 35 -7.95 1.74 8.16
C LEU A 35 -7.39 0.75 9.19
N ARG A 36 -6.77 -0.33 8.70
CA ARG A 36 -5.98 -1.26 9.50
C ARG A 36 -4.67 -1.55 8.80
N VAL A 37 -3.71 -2.07 9.57
CA VAL A 37 -2.46 -2.57 9.00
C VAL A 37 -2.78 -3.68 7.99
N LEU A 38 -2.18 -3.57 6.80
CA LEU A 38 -2.32 -4.54 5.72
C LEU A 38 -1.12 -5.47 5.71
N THR A 39 -1.31 -6.73 5.38
CA THR A 39 -0.21 -7.64 5.10
C THR A 39 0.39 -7.37 3.72
N VAL A 40 1.62 -7.83 3.49
CA VAL A 40 2.26 -7.72 2.17
C VAL A 40 1.46 -8.44 1.10
N ALA A 41 0.83 -9.58 1.44
CA ALA A 41 -0.04 -10.32 0.53
C ALA A 41 -1.30 -9.52 0.18
N GLU A 42 -1.95 -8.90 1.17
CA GLU A 42 -3.10 -8.01 0.95
C GLU A 42 -2.73 -6.80 0.09
N LEU A 43 -1.57 -6.20 0.36
CA LEU A 43 -1.08 -5.05 -0.39
C LEU A 43 -0.75 -5.40 -1.85
N SER A 44 -0.19 -6.59 -2.09
CA SER A 44 0.06 -7.10 -3.45
C SER A 44 -1.25 -7.24 -4.22
N GLN A 45 -2.28 -7.79 -3.58
CA GLN A 45 -3.59 -7.97 -4.18
C GLN A 45 -4.33 -6.64 -4.37
N ALA A 46 -4.20 -5.69 -3.46
CA ALA A 46 -4.80 -4.35 -3.60
C ALA A 46 -4.23 -3.59 -4.80
N VAL A 47 -2.94 -3.77 -5.10
CA VAL A 47 -2.24 -3.12 -6.22
C VAL A 47 -2.28 -3.97 -7.50
N ASP A 48 -3.04 -5.07 -7.50
CA ASP A 48 -3.23 -5.96 -8.65
C ASP A 48 -1.90 -6.48 -9.23
N LYS A 49 -0.94 -6.79 -8.33
CA LYS A 49 0.29 -7.47 -8.71
C LYS A 49 0.12 -8.97 -8.55
N ASP A 50 0.16 -9.66 -9.69
CA ASP A 50 0.20 -11.12 -9.75
C ASP A 50 1.28 -11.67 -8.81
N THR A 51 0.88 -12.70 -8.07
CA THR A 51 1.48 -13.26 -6.84
C THR A 51 2.84 -13.94 -7.01
N LEU A 52 3.60 -13.67 -8.06
CA LEU A 52 4.73 -14.52 -8.43
C LEU A 52 6.01 -14.34 -7.61
N GLU A 53 6.19 -13.24 -6.85
CA GLU A 53 7.40 -13.07 -6.04
C GLU A 53 7.13 -12.29 -4.73
N ILE A 54 6.29 -12.81 -3.82
CA ILE A 54 5.99 -12.14 -2.54
C ILE A 54 7.26 -11.78 -1.74
N LEU A 55 8.31 -12.60 -1.81
CA LEU A 55 9.59 -12.35 -1.16
C LEU A 55 10.38 -11.20 -1.80
N ASP A 56 10.45 -11.16 -3.13
CA ASP A 56 11.07 -10.04 -3.83
C ASP A 56 10.21 -8.78 -3.71
N PHE A 57 8.89 -8.94 -3.61
CA PHE A 57 7.96 -7.85 -3.32
C PHE A 57 8.15 -7.28 -1.92
N GLN A 58 8.39 -8.10 -0.90
CA GLN A 58 8.76 -7.63 0.45
C GLN A 58 10.07 -6.83 0.45
N ARG A 59 11.12 -7.36 -0.20
CA ARG A 59 12.41 -6.64 -0.30
C ARG A 59 12.28 -5.37 -1.11
N SER A 60 11.50 -5.41 -2.18
CA SER A 60 11.19 -4.25 -3.01
C SER A 60 10.45 -3.21 -2.19
N ILE A 61 9.39 -3.57 -1.47
CA ILE A 61 8.66 -2.71 -0.54
C ILE A 61 9.60 -2.01 0.45
N ALA A 62 10.46 -2.78 1.13
CA ALA A 62 11.38 -2.24 2.12
C ALA A 62 12.36 -1.23 1.51
N THR A 63 12.83 -1.51 0.28
CA THR A 63 13.75 -0.64 -0.46
C THR A 63 13.03 0.60 -1.02
N LEU A 64 11.85 0.41 -1.61
CA LEU A 64 11.03 1.43 -2.26
C LEU A 64 10.49 2.46 -1.28
N PHE A 65 10.17 2.04 -0.06
CA PHE A 65 9.67 2.93 0.98
C PHE A 65 10.79 3.61 1.78
N GLY A 66 12.06 3.31 1.51
CA GLY A 66 13.24 3.98 2.09
C GLY A 66 13.15 4.30 3.59
N GLY A 67 12.58 3.38 4.38
CA GLY A 67 12.45 3.53 5.83
C GLY A 67 11.17 4.22 6.34
N PHE A 68 10.23 4.62 5.49
CA PHE A 68 8.93 5.14 5.92
C PHE A 68 7.99 4.05 6.47
N VAL A 69 8.23 2.80 6.09
CA VAL A 69 7.40 1.65 6.37
C VAL A 69 8.26 0.53 6.97
N VAL A 70 7.69 -0.20 7.92
CA VAL A 70 8.30 -1.36 8.57
C VAL A 70 7.42 -2.58 8.27
N ILE A 71 8.05 -3.69 7.89
CA ILE A 71 7.40 -4.99 7.75
C ILE A 71 7.75 -5.81 9.00
N ASP A 72 6.73 -6.33 9.69
CA ASP A 72 6.96 -7.23 10.83
C ASP A 72 7.21 -8.69 10.39
N ASN A 73 7.58 -9.56 11.34
CA ASN A 73 7.84 -10.98 11.06
C ASN A 73 6.59 -11.75 10.58
N SER A 74 5.40 -11.18 10.80
CA SER A 74 4.12 -11.74 10.35
C SER A 74 3.72 -11.22 8.95
N GLY A 75 4.55 -10.35 8.34
CA GLY A 75 4.30 -9.76 7.04
C GLY A 75 3.33 -8.58 7.06
N ASN A 76 3.05 -7.98 8.23
CA ASN A 76 2.25 -6.76 8.34
C ASN A 76 3.08 -5.53 7.95
N VAL A 77 2.48 -4.65 7.15
CA VAL A 77 3.09 -3.44 6.60
C VAL A 77 2.55 -2.22 7.34
N ALA A 78 3.36 -1.67 8.25
CA ALA A 78 2.97 -0.53 9.07
C ALA A 78 3.87 0.69 8.80
N MET A 79 3.30 1.88 8.95
CA MET A 79 4.08 3.13 8.94
C MET A 79 5.04 3.15 10.14
N ILE A 80 6.28 3.60 9.93
CA ILE A 80 7.29 3.66 11.01
C ILE A 80 6.86 4.59 12.15
N HIS A 81 6.11 5.65 11.83
CA HIS A 81 5.58 6.58 12.80
C HIS A 81 4.34 7.32 12.27
N ARG A 82 3.45 7.75 13.16
CA ARG A 82 2.25 8.54 12.79
C ARG A 82 2.62 9.84 12.06
N THR A 83 3.68 10.52 12.50
CA THR A 83 4.17 11.76 11.87
C THR A 83 4.74 11.53 10.47
N ALA A 84 5.23 10.32 10.17
CA ALA A 84 5.70 9.96 8.84
C ALA A 84 4.53 9.86 7.85
N ARG A 85 3.39 9.31 8.32
CA ARG A 85 2.12 9.31 7.58
C ARG A 85 1.61 10.73 7.34
N GLU A 86 1.60 11.57 8.38
CA GLU A 86 1.17 12.97 8.26
C GLU A 86 2.08 13.78 7.33
N TYR A 87 3.39 13.50 7.34
CA TYR A 87 4.35 14.09 6.41
C TYR A 87 4.07 13.69 4.96
N LEU A 88 3.82 12.41 4.68
CA LEU A 88 3.53 11.93 3.32
C LEU A 88 2.19 12.46 2.78
N LEU A 89 1.21 12.67 3.66
CA LEU A 89 -0.10 13.23 3.31
C LEU A 89 -0.11 14.78 3.32
N GLY A 90 1.02 15.41 3.65
CA GLY A 90 1.12 16.83 3.97
C GLY A 90 1.75 17.68 2.87
N GLY A 91 0.92 18.25 2.00
CA GLY A 91 1.24 19.42 1.17
C GLY A 91 2.29 19.23 0.06
N ASP A 92 2.61 20.30 -0.66
CA ASP A 92 3.41 20.32 -1.91
C ASP A 92 4.91 19.99 -1.68
N ARG A 93 5.17 18.72 -1.39
CA ARG A 93 6.50 18.14 -1.14
C ARG A 93 6.90 17.22 -2.29
N PRO A 94 8.22 16.96 -2.50
CA PRO A 94 8.72 16.12 -3.59
C PRO A 94 8.16 14.69 -3.60
N PHE A 95 7.59 14.22 -2.48
CA PHE A 95 6.92 12.93 -2.34
C PHE A 95 5.58 13.07 -1.61
N ASN A 96 4.70 13.92 -2.15
CA ASN A 96 3.35 14.10 -1.61
C ASN A 96 2.37 13.04 -2.13
N ILE A 97 1.53 12.57 -1.23
CA ILE A 97 0.41 11.68 -1.48
C ILE A 97 -0.88 12.44 -1.23
N SER A 98 -1.70 12.60 -2.28
CA SER A 98 -3.04 13.15 -2.11
C SER A 98 -3.88 12.15 -1.33
N ARG A 99 -4.44 12.59 -0.19
CA ARG A 99 -5.38 11.79 0.61
C ARG A 99 -6.57 11.35 -0.22
N GLU A 100 -7.10 12.23 -1.06
CA GLU A 100 -8.24 11.94 -1.93
C GLU A 100 -7.89 10.84 -2.91
N ALA A 101 -6.75 10.95 -3.60
CA ALA A 101 -6.29 9.93 -4.54
C ALA A 101 -5.99 8.58 -3.84
N ALA A 102 -5.42 8.64 -2.63
CA ALA A 102 -5.12 7.44 -1.84
C ALA A 102 -6.39 6.70 -1.38
N ASN A 103 -7.42 7.45 -0.98
CA ASN A 103 -8.73 6.90 -0.61
C ASN A 103 -9.46 6.34 -1.81
N GLU A 104 -9.55 7.11 -2.90
CA GLU A 104 -10.18 6.68 -4.16
C GLU A 104 -9.54 5.38 -4.67
N ARG A 105 -8.21 5.31 -4.64
CA ARG A 105 -7.49 4.11 -5.07
C ARG A 105 -7.80 2.89 -4.21
N LEU A 106 -7.86 3.05 -2.89
CA LEU A 106 -8.19 1.93 -2.01
C LEU A 106 -9.65 1.51 -2.19
N PHE A 107 -10.56 2.47 -2.36
CA PHE A 107 -11.95 2.21 -2.72
C PHE A 107 -12.06 1.39 -4.00
N LEU A 108 -11.42 1.82 -5.09
CA LEU A 108 -11.42 1.09 -6.35
C LEU A 108 -10.83 -0.32 -6.22
N SER A 109 -9.82 -0.49 -5.36
CA SER A 109 -9.23 -1.80 -5.07
C SER A 109 -10.21 -2.72 -4.34
N CYS A 110 -10.95 -2.19 -3.36
CA CYS A 110 -12.03 -2.90 -2.68
C CYS A 110 -13.13 -3.29 -3.67
N ILE A 111 -13.59 -2.37 -4.51
CA ILE A 111 -14.63 -2.63 -5.51
C ILE A 111 -14.17 -3.68 -6.53
N ARG A 112 -12.93 -3.61 -7.03
CA ARG A 112 -12.37 -4.65 -7.91
C ARG A 112 -12.37 -6.02 -7.25
N CYS A 113 -11.95 -6.10 -5.99
CA CYS A 113 -11.97 -7.35 -5.24
C CYS A 113 -13.40 -7.90 -5.09
N LEU A 114 -14.36 -7.05 -4.72
CA LEU A 114 -15.76 -7.43 -4.51
C LEU A 114 -16.50 -7.77 -5.82
N MET A 115 -16.08 -7.19 -6.94
CA MET A 115 -16.64 -7.42 -8.27
C MET A 115 -15.86 -8.44 -9.11
N ALA A 116 -14.85 -9.09 -8.53
CA ALA A 116 -14.02 -10.06 -9.24
C ALA A 116 -14.88 -11.20 -9.81
N VAL A 117 -14.66 -11.50 -11.09
CA VAL A 117 -15.36 -12.60 -11.78
C VAL A 117 -14.96 -13.91 -11.13
N GLY A 118 -15.93 -14.67 -10.66
CA GLY A 118 -15.67 -15.95 -9.98
C GLY A 118 -15.52 -15.85 -8.46
N LEU A 119 -15.55 -14.65 -7.87
CA LEU A 119 -15.45 -14.47 -6.41
C LEU A 119 -16.43 -15.35 -5.62
N ARG A 120 -17.69 -15.44 -6.08
CA ARG A 120 -18.70 -16.31 -5.44
C ARG A 120 -18.28 -17.79 -5.47
N THR A 121 -17.69 -18.23 -6.57
CA THR A 121 -17.19 -19.60 -6.72
C THR A 121 -15.99 -19.84 -5.82
N GLU A 122 -15.04 -18.92 -5.77
CA GLU A 122 -13.86 -18.97 -4.88
C GLU A 122 -14.26 -19.02 -3.41
N VAL A 123 -15.21 -18.16 -3.00
CA VAL A 123 -15.74 -18.16 -1.62
C VAL A 123 -16.38 -19.49 -1.27
N ASN A 124 -17.16 -20.08 -2.20
CA ASN A 124 -17.78 -21.39 -2.01
C ASN A 124 -16.76 -22.54 -1.96
N ARG A 125 -15.62 -22.41 -2.66
CA ARG A 125 -14.50 -23.36 -2.64
C ARG A 125 -13.53 -23.15 -1.48
N ASN A 126 -13.78 -22.15 -0.64
CA ASN A 126 -12.90 -21.75 0.46
C ASN A 126 -11.53 -21.20 -0.01
N GLU A 127 -11.44 -20.74 -1.25
CA GLU A 127 -10.27 -20.13 -1.89
C GLU A 127 -10.39 -18.59 -1.85
N ARG A 128 -10.75 -18.04 -0.68
CA ARG A 128 -11.09 -16.63 -0.56
C ARG A 128 -9.88 -15.74 -0.87
N PRO A 129 -10.03 -14.69 -1.71
CA PRO A 129 -9.01 -13.67 -1.86
C PRO A 129 -8.58 -13.11 -0.50
N ILE A 130 -7.27 -12.94 -0.30
CA ILE A 130 -6.70 -12.50 0.99
C ILE A 130 -7.23 -11.11 1.36
N PHE A 131 -7.39 -10.23 0.37
CA PHE A 131 -7.91 -8.87 0.52
C PHE A 131 -9.45 -8.80 0.63
N LEU A 132 -10.17 -9.92 0.52
CA LEU A 132 -11.63 -9.95 0.56
C LEU A 132 -12.18 -9.46 1.90
N GLU A 133 -11.57 -9.88 3.01
CA GLU A 133 -12.01 -9.47 4.34
C GLU A 133 -11.91 -7.96 4.48
N TYR A 134 -10.73 -7.39 4.19
CA TYR A 134 -10.52 -5.95 4.21
C TYR A 134 -11.57 -5.21 3.35
N SER A 135 -11.76 -5.67 2.11
CA SER A 135 -12.69 -5.05 1.18
C SER A 135 -14.12 -5.06 1.70
N SER A 136 -14.57 -6.19 2.23
CA SER A 136 -15.95 -6.36 2.72
C SER A 136 -16.27 -5.49 3.94
N TYR A 137 -15.31 -5.28 4.83
CA TYR A 137 -15.49 -4.47 6.04
C TYR A 137 -15.30 -2.97 5.81
N TYR A 138 -14.37 -2.57 4.95
CA TYR A 138 -13.88 -1.19 4.93
C TYR A 138 -14.26 -0.37 3.69
N PHE A 139 -14.85 -0.96 2.64
CA PHE A 139 -15.13 -0.22 1.40
C PHE A 139 -16.00 1.04 1.60
N HIS A 140 -16.90 1.05 2.57
CA HIS A 140 -17.87 2.13 2.81
C HIS A 140 -17.28 3.36 3.54
N TYR A 141 -16.02 3.28 4.00
CA TYR A 141 -15.34 4.38 4.68
C TYR A 141 -14.57 5.31 3.73
N TYR A 142 -14.44 4.92 2.46
CA TYR A 142 -13.74 5.64 1.41
C TYR A 142 -14.74 6.22 0.42
#